data_AF-A0A852AVX3-F1
#
_entry.id   AF-A0A852AVX3-F1
#
_cell.length_a   1.000
_cell.length_b   1.000
_cell.length_c   1.000
_cell.angle_alpha   90.00
_cell.angle_beta   90.00
_cell.angle_gamma   90.00
#
_symmetry.space_group_name_H-M   'P 1'
#
loop_
_entity.id
_entity.type
_entity.pdbx_description
1 polymer ?
#
loop_
_entity_poly.entity_id
_entity_poly.type
_entity_poly.pdbx_seq_one_letter_code
_entity_poly.pdbx_strand_id
1 'polypeptide(L)'
;RVTSDTALTFLQSIKYSYTKQELLESELAVLNTLHFHINVSTPLVYVELLLEVLGYNGCLLPAKPLHQLCVQLLDFCYLTRETIYDTLLKIAIENSTPSKLQITKFLTVKEDFMLLAVGVISAGVFILSPGHWEQAVEHLNCITSITPQSILEFSYAVVRRIVGSTTP
;
A
#
# COMPACT_ATOMS: atom_id res chain seq x y z
N ARG A 1 -19.79 -1.86 -10.98
CA ARG A 1 -20.38 -0.63 -10.39
C ARG A 1 -21.31 -1.05 -9.27
N VAL A 2 -21.07 -0.58 -8.04
CA VAL A 2 -21.97 -0.84 -6.92
C VAL A 2 -23.13 0.14 -7.03
N THR A 3 -24.37 -0.35 -7.01
CA THR A 3 -25.58 0.49 -6.99
C THR A 3 -26.14 0.54 -5.58
N SER A 4 -26.98 1.52 -5.24
CA SER A 4 -27.65 1.59 -3.94
C SER A 4 -28.46 0.32 -3.64
N ASP A 5 -29.05 -0.31 -4.67
CA ASP A 5 -29.75 -1.60 -4.55
C ASP A 5 -28.80 -2.75 -4.21
N THR A 6 -27.61 -2.79 -4.83
CA THR A 6 -26.57 -3.78 -4.52
C THR A 6 -26.05 -3.60 -3.09
N ALA A 7 -25.81 -2.37 -2.65
CA ALA A 7 -25.36 -2.07 -1.30
C ALA A 7 -26.41 -2.47 -0.25
N LEU A 8 -27.69 -2.16 -0.51
CA LEU A 8 -28.79 -2.50 0.38
C LEU A 8 -29.01 -4.02 0.48
N THR A 9 -28.92 -4.74 -0.64
CA THR A 9 -28.98 -6.21 -0.65
C THR A 9 -27.84 -6.83 0.15
N PHE A 10 -26.64 -6.27 0.03
CA PHE A 10 -25.50 -6.70 0.84
C PHE A 10 -25.74 -6.45 2.33
N LEU A 11 -26.14 -5.24 2.73
CA LEU A 11 -26.41 -4.88 4.13
C LEU A 11 -27.51 -5.78 4.74
N GLN A 12 -28.55 -6.09 3.98
CA GLN A 12 -29.60 -7.01 4.41
C GLN A 12 -29.07 -8.44 4.59
N SER A 13 -28.17 -8.90 3.71
CA SER A 13 -27.55 -10.23 3.82
C SER A 13 -26.72 -10.40 5.09
N ILE A 14 -26.14 -9.30 5.60
CA ILE A 14 -25.40 -9.25 6.87
C ILE A 14 -26.27 -8.81 8.06
N LYS A 15 -27.61 -8.90 7.92
CA LYS A 15 -28.64 -8.62 8.95
C LYS A 15 -28.74 -7.17 9.43
N TYR A 16 -28.22 -6.22 8.66
CA TYR A 16 -28.47 -4.80 8.92
C TYR A 16 -29.70 -4.31 8.14
N SER A 17 -30.66 -3.76 8.87
CA SER A 17 -31.90 -3.22 8.31
C SER A 17 -31.73 -1.73 8.00
N TYR A 18 -31.06 -1.41 6.90
CA TYR A 18 -30.96 -0.03 6.40
C TYR A 18 -31.98 0.23 5.28
N THR A 19 -32.48 1.45 5.24
CA THR A 19 -33.31 1.98 4.16
C THR A 19 -32.45 2.65 3.08
N LYS A 20 -33.01 2.83 1.89
CA LYS A 20 -32.34 3.59 0.81
C LYS A 20 -32.05 5.03 1.23
N GLN A 21 -32.94 5.63 2.02
CA GLN A 21 -32.79 7.00 2.48
C GLN A 21 -31.60 7.14 3.44
N GLU A 22 -31.46 6.24 4.41
CA GLU A 22 -30.32 6.24 5.33
C GLU A 22 -28.98 6.04 4.61
N LEU A 23 -28.96 5.20 3.56
CA LEU A 23 -27.76 4.99 2.75
C LEU A 23 -27.38 6.26 1.98
N LEU A 24 -28.36 6.97 1.41
CA LEU A 24 -28.14 8.23 0.69
C LEU A 24 -27.67 9.34 1.64
N GLU A 25 -28.27 9.44 2.82
CA GLU A 25 -27.87 10.41 3.85
C GLU A 25 -26.43 10.14 4.32
N SER A 26 -26.05 8.87 4.49
CA SER A 26 -24.67 8.49 4.81
C SER A 26 -23.69 8.84 3.69
N GLU A 27 -24.03 8.56 2.43
CA GLU A 27 -23.19 8.91 1.27
C GLU A 27 -23.00 10.43 1.19
N LEU A 28 -24.07 11.20 1.32
CA LEU A 28 -24.05 12.66 1.29
C LEU A 28 -23.25 13.24 2.47
N ALA A 29 -23.33 12.63 3.66
CA ALA A 29 -22.51 13.02 4.80
C ALA A 29 -21.01 12.82 4.54
N VAL A 30 -20.62 11.68 3.95
CA VAL A 30 -19.22 11.40 3.56
C VAL A 30 -18.75 12.38 2.48
N LEU A 31 -19.54 12.59 1.43
CA LEU A 31 -19.20 13.51 0.34
C LEU A 31 -19.05 14.96 0.83
N ASN A 32 -19.97 15.43 1.69
CA ASN A 32 -19.88 16.75 2.31
C ASN A 32 -18.63 16.88 3.19
N THR A 33 -18.29 15.84 3.97
CA THR A 33 -17.08 15.82 4.80
C THR A 33 -15.81 15.90 3.95
N LEU A 34 -15.81 15.27 2.77
CA LEU A 34 -14.73 15.36 1.81
C LEU A 34 -14.80 16.62 0.92
N HIS A 35 -15.76 17.52 1.14
CA HIS A 35 -16.03 18.67 0.28
C HIS A 35 -16.14 18.29 -1.21
N PHE A 36 -16.70 17.11 -1.50
CA PHE A 36 -16.79 16.51 -2.84
C PHE A 36 -15.44 16.31 -3.56
N HIS A 37 -14.31 16.38 -2.85
CA HIS A 37 -12.99 16.03 -3.38
C HIS A 37 -12.80 14.51 -3.38
N ILE A 38 -13.45 13.84 -4.32
CA ILE A 38 -13.41 12.37 -4.47
C ILE A 38 -12.27 11.88 -5.38
N ASN A 39 -11.69 12.75 -6.20
CA ASN A 39 -10.56 12.44 -7.09
C ASN A 39 -9.23 12.52 -6.33
N VAL A 40 -9.08 11.69 -5.30
CA VAL A 40 -7.81 11.56 -4.57
C VAL A 40 -6.90 10.56 -5.27
N SER A 41 -5.61 10.90 -5.37
CA SER A 41 -4.62 9.96 -5.90
C SER A 41 -4.55 8.71 -5.03
N THR A 42 -4.58 7.55 -5.66
CA THR A 42 -4.42 6.26 -4.97
C THR A 42 -2.97 5.78 -5.11
N PRO A 43 -2.45 4.97 -4.17
CA PRO A 43 -1.14 4.35 -4.30
C PRO A 43 -0.96 3.55 -5.60
N LEU A 44 -2.06 3.02 -6.15
CA LEU A 44 -2.03 2.27 -7.41
C LEU A 44 -1.52 3.12 -8.58
N VAL A 45 -1.85 4.41 -8.63
CA VAL A 45 -1.35 5.31 -9.69
C VAL A 45 0.18 5.38 -9.67
N TYR A 46 0.78 5.46 -8.47
CA TYR A 46 2.24 5.47 -8.33
C TYR A 46 2.86 4.13 -8.70
N VAL A 47 2.21 3.02 -8.34
CA VAL A 47 2.67 1.68 -8.73
C VAL A 47 2.69 1.54 -10.26
N GLU A 48 1.61 1.90 -10.94
CA GLU A 48 1.51 1.81 -12.39
C GLU A 48 2.52 2.71 -13.10
N LEU A 49 2.67 3.95 -12.63
CA LEU A 49 3.67 4.88 -13.14
C LEU A 49 5.08 4.31 -13.02
N LEU A 50 5.45 3.80 -11.85
CA LEU A 50 6.80 3.29 -11.59
C LEU A 50 7.08 2.01 -12.38
N LEU A 51 6.12 1.10 -12.51
CA LEU A 51 6.27 -0.10 -13.32
C LEU A 51 6.50 0.23 -14.81
N GLU A 52 5.81 1.24 -15.33
CA GLU A 52 6.02 1.73 -16.70
C GLU A 52 7.44 2.30 -16.87
N VAL A 53 7.89 3.14 -15.94
CA VAL A 53 9.24 3.74 -15.99
C VAL A 53 10.33 2.67 -15.84
N LEU A 54 10.12 1.65 -14.98
CA LEU A 54 11.04 0.51 -14.85
C LEU A 54 11.15 -0.29 -16.14
N GLY A 55 10.01 -0.54 -16.81
CA GLY A 55 9.98 -1.20 -18.11
C GLY A 55 10.71 -0.39 -19.19
N TYR A 56 10.49 0.93 -19.23
CA TYR A 56 11.17 1.84 -20.13
C TYR A 56 12.70 1.87 -19.92
N ASN A 57 13.14 1.81 -18.65
CA ASN A 57 14.56 1.79 -18.28
C ASN A 57 15.24 0.43 -18.53
N GLY A 58 14.54 -0.55 -19.12
CA GLY A 58 15.11 -1.84 -19.50
C GLY A 58 15.18 -2.88 -18.39
N CYS A 59 14.43 -2.69 -17.30
CA CYS A 59 14.33 -3.72 -16.26
C CYS A 59 13.48 -4.90 -16.80
N LEU A 60 14.10 -6.07 -16.96
CA LEU A 60 13.48 -7.27 -17.56
C LEU A 60 12.52 -7.95 -16.58
N LEU A 61 11.43 -7.27 -16.24
CA LEU A 61 10.43 -7.76 -15.30
C LEU A 61 9.19 -8.29 -16.03
N PRO A 62 8.55 -9.34 -15.52
CA PRO A 62 7.26 -9.81 -16.04
C PRO A 62 6.16 -8.80 -15.67
N ALA A 63 5.98 -7.77 -16.50
CA ALA A 63 5.15 -6.60 -16.19
C ALA A 63 3.71 -6.93 -15.76
N LYS A 64 3.01 -7.81 -16.49
CA LYS A 64 1.62 -8.18 -16.18
C LYS A 64 1.50 -8.96 -14.85
N PRO A 65 2.22 -10.07 -14.64
CA PRO A 65 2.21 -10.76 -13.35
C PRO A 65 2.67 -9.88 -12.18
N LEU A 66 3.67 -9.01 -12.40
CA LEU A 66 4.16 -8.10 -11.36
C LEU A 66 3.12 -7.06 -10.98
N HIS A 67 2.43 -6.44 -11.95
CA HIS A 67 1.33 -5.49 -11.68
C HIS A 67 0.22 -6.16 -10.87
N GLN A 68 -0.23 -7.36 -11.27
CA GLN A 68 -1.25 -8.11 -10.54
C GLN A 68 -0.84 -8.39 -9.10
N LEU A 69 0.41 -8.81 -8.90
CA LEU A 69 0.96 -9.04 -7.56
C LEU A 69 1.02 -7.74 -6.76
N CYS A 70 1.43 -6.62 -7.36
CA CYS A 70 1.47 -5.32 -6.68
C CYS A 70 0.08 -4.85 -6.24
N VAL A 71 -0.97 -5.08 -7.04
CA VAL A 71 -2.36 -4.80 -6.64
C VAL A 71 -2.74 -5.62 -5.40
N GLN A 72 -2.45 -6.91 -5.40
CA GLN A 72 -2.72 -7.79 -4.25
C GLN A 72 -1.92 -7.39 -3.01
N LEU A 73 -0.66 -6.99 -3.19
CA LEU A 73 0.21 -6.51 -2.12
C LEU A 73 -0.26 -5.16 -1.57
N LEU A 74 -0.81 -4.27 -2.41
CA LEU A 74 -1.45 -3.03 -1.94
C LEU A 74 -2.64 -3.34 -1.04
N ASP A 75 -3.56 -4.22 -1.49
CA ASP A 75 -4.70 -4.65 -0.67
C ASP A 75 -4.24 -5.24 0.67
N PHE A 76 -3.23 -6.11 0.63
CA PHE A 76 -2.62 -6.68 1.82
C PHE A 76 -2.01 -5.60 2.74
N CYS A 77 -1.31 -4.61 2.17
CA CYS A 77 -0.73 -3.50 2.94
C CYS A 77 -1.80 -2.63 3.57
N TYR A 78 -2.95 -2.43 2.93
CA TYR A 78 -4.09 -1.72 3.51
C TYR A 78 -4.71 -2.50 4.68
N LEU A 79 -4.89 -3.82 4.52
CA LEU A 79 -5.44 -4.68 5.56
C LEU A 79 -4.51 -4.87 6.77
N THR A 80 -3.19 -4.81 6.54
CA THR A 80 -2.17 -5.04 7.58
C THR A 80 -1.36 -3.78 7.91
N ARG A 81 -1.89 -2.60 7.55
CA ARG A 81 -1.23 -1.30 7.61
C ARG A 81 -0.56 -1.03 8.94
N GLU A 82 -1.31 -1.14 10.04
CA GLU A 82 -0.77 -0.86 11.37
C GLU A 82 0.45 -1.74 11.70
N THR A 83 0.42 -3.02 11.34
CA THR A 83 1.53 -3.94 11.62
C THR A 83 2.76 -3.70 10.76
N ILE A 84 2.58 -3.33 9.50
CA ILE A 84 3.70 -2.99 8.58
C ILE A 84 4.38 -1.72 9.05
N TYR A 85 3.60 -0.67 9.32
CA TYR A 85 4.15 0.62 9.74
C TYR A 85 4.71 0.58 11.17
N ASP A 86 4.19 -0.25 12.08
CA ASP A 86 4.83 -0.51 13.37
C ASP A 86 6.19 -1.20 13.21
N THR A 87 6.30 -2.16 12.28
CA THR A 87 7.58 -2.80 11.95
C THR A 87 8.58 -1.77 11.40
N LEU A 88 8.14 -0.92 10.46
CA LEU A 88 8.98 0.14 9.89
C LEU A 88 9.42 1.16 10.93
N LEU A 89 8.52 1.57 11.83
CA LEU A 89 8.84 2.48 12.92
C LEU A 89 9.94 1.89 13.81
N LYS A 90 9.79 0.62 14.22
CA LYS A 90 10.77 -0.08 15.07
C LYS A 90 12.13 -0.21 14.41
N ILE A 91 12.16 -0.45 13.10
CA ILE A 91 13.40 -0.47 12.32
C ILE A 91 14.04 0.93 12.31
N ALA A 92 13.27 1.97 11.98
CA ALA A 92 13.77 3.34 11.83
C ALA A 92 14.33 3.95 13.15
N ILE A 93 13.84 3.50 14.30
CA ILE A 93 14.32 3.98 15.62
C ILE A 93 15.32 3.03 16.29
N GLU A 94 15.60 1.87 15.67
CA GLU A 94 16.44 0.78 16.22
C GLU A 94 16.06 0.39 17.67
N ASN A 95 14.77 0.51 18.01
CA ASN A 95 14.25 0.34 19.37
C ASN A 95 12.84 -0.28 19.31
N SER A 96 12.54 -1.18 20.23
CA SER A 96 11.25 -1.87 20.34
C SER A 96 10.14 -0.99 20.95
N THR A 97 10.50 0.12 21.60
CA THR A 97 9.59 1.00 22.35
C THR A 97 9.63 2.45 21.83
N PRO A 98 8.79 2.80 20.84
CA PRO A 98 8.74 4.16 20.31
C PRO A 98 8.17 5.16 21.32
N SER A 99 8.82 6.32 21.44
CA SER A 99 8.28 7.45 22.19
C SER A 99 7.12 8.12 21.45
N LYS A 100 6.26 8.85 22.18
CA LYS A 100 5.13 9.58 21.59
C LYS A 100 5.56 10.56 20.49
N LEU A 101 6.70 11.23 20.66
CA LEU A 101 7.25 12.14 19.65
C LEU A 101 7.65 11.41 18.36
N GLN A 102 8.27 10.23 18.47
CA GLN A 102 8.65 9.42 17.31
C GLN A 102 7.42 8.92 16.56
N ILE A 103 6.38 8.48 17.27
CA ILE A 103 5.10 8.08 16.67
C ILE A 103 4.50 9.24 15.88
N THR A 104 4.45 10.46 16.46
CA THR A 104 3.91 11.64 15.77
C THR A 104 4.70 11.99 14.51
N LYS A 105 6.04 11.97 14.56
CA LYS A 105 6.87 12.26 13.38
C LYS A 105 6.67 11.21 12.27
N PHE A 106 6.47 9.95 12.65
CA PHE A 106 6.30 8.84 11.73
C PHE A 106 4.93 8.82 11.01
N LEU A 107 3.96 9.63 11.45
CA LEU A 107 2.68 9.77 10.74
C LEU A 107 2.87 10.22 9.29
N THR A 108 3.87 11.08 9.03
CA THR A 108 4.22 11.53 7.67
C THR A 108 4.61 10.36 6.76
N VAL A 109 5.32 9.36 7.30
CA VAL A 109 5.70 8.13 6.58
C VAL A 109 4.48 7.28 6.27
N LYS A 110 3.49 7.23 7.19
CA LYS A 110 2.22 6.52 6.94
C LYS A 110 1.44 7.12 5.77
N GLU A 111 1.60 8.40 5.47
CA GLU A 111 0.87 9.12 4.43
C GLU A 111 1.64 9.17 3.09
N ASP A 112 2.87 8.67 3.04
CA ASP A 112 3.70 8.66 1.84
C ASP A 112 3.31 7.51 0.88
N PHE A 113 2.50 7.83 -0.12
CA PHE A 113 2.09 6.88 -1.16
C PHE A 113 3.23 6.50 -2.11
N MET A 114 4.25 7.35 -2.28
CA MET A 114 5.41 7.01 -3.11
C MET A 114 6.25 5.93 -2.41
N LEU A 115 6.50 6.09 -1.11
CA LEU A 115 7.20 5.09 -0.30
C LEU A 115 6.46 3.74 -0.28
N LEU A 116 5.13 3.78 -0.11
CA LEU A 116 4.30 2.59 -0.20
C LEU A 116 4.44 1.90 -1.57
N ALA A 117 4.38 2.68 -2.67
CA ALA A 117 4.48 2.14 -4.01
C ALA A 117 5.85 1.48 -4.29
N VAL A 118 6.96 2.15 -3.96
CA VAL A 118 8.30 1.56 -4.15
C VAL A 118 8.52 0.34 -3.27
N GLY A 119 7.99 0.34 -2.04
CA GLY A 119 8.07 -0.80 -1.13
C GLY A 119 7.28 -2.00 -1.63
N VAL A 120 6.07 -1.77 -2.16
CA VAL A 120 5.23 -2.83 -2.77
C VAL A 120 5.87 -3.39 -4.03
N ILE A 121 6.38 -2.54 -4.93
CA ILE A 121 7.06 -3.01 -6.15
C ILE A 121 8.29 -3.82 -5.77
N SER A 122 9.12 -3.33 -4.85
CA SER A 122 10.30 -4.05 -4.37
C SER A 122 9.94 -5.42 -3.79
N ALA A 123 8.89 -5.50 -2.96
CA ALA A 123 8.40 -6.77 -2.43
C ALA A 123 7.88 -7.71 -3.54
N GLY A 124 7.14 -7.18 -4.51
CA GLY A 124 6.64 -7.94 -5.65
C GLY A 124 7.77 -8.49 -6.53
N VAL A 125 8.79 -7.70 -6.82
CA VAL A 125 9.97 -8.14 -7.57
C VAL A 125 10.74 -9.19 -6.78
N PHE A 126 10.92 -9.01 -5.47
CA PHE A 126 11.58 -10.01 -4.63
C PHE A 126 10.87 -11.37 -4.66
N ILE A 127 9.54 -11.37 -4.58
CA ILE A 127 8.73 -12.60 -4.60
C ILE A 127 8.76 -13.28 -5.98
N LEU A 128 8.65 -12.50 -7.06
CA LEU A 128 8.42 -13.04 -8.40
C LEU A 128 9.70 -13.24 -9.22
N SER A 129 10.72 -12.42 -9.00
CA SER A 129 11.95 -12.37 -9.80
C SER A 129 13.14 -11.88 -8.97
N PRO A 130 13.54 -12.63 -7.92
CA PRO A 130 14.58 -12.22 -6.98
C PRO A 130 15.93 -11.88 -7.64
N GLY A 131 16.25 -12.51 -8.79
CA GLY A 131 17.46 -12.22 -9.54
C GLY A 131 17.54 -10.81 -10.16
N HIS A 132 16.43 -10.09 -10.28
CA HIS A 132 16.39 -8.71 -10.80
C HIS A 132 16.11 -7.69 -9.70
N TRP A 133 16.05 -8.11 -8.43
CA TRP A 133 15.59 -7.27 -7.34
C TRP A 133 16.54 -6.12 -7.02
N GLU A 134 17.86 -6.37 -6.97
CA GLU A 134 18.85 -5.32 -6.74
C GLU A 134 18.78 -4.24 -7.82
N GLN A 135 18.69 -4.65 -9.09
CA GLN A 135 18.53 -3.74 -10.23
C GLN A 135 17.24 -2.92 -10.10
N ALA A 136 16.11 -3.55 -9.74
CA ALA A 136 14.84 -2.85 -9.55
C ALA A 136 14.92 -1.81 -8.42
N VAL A 137 15.55 -2.15 -7.29
CA VAL A 137 15.74 -1.22 -6.16
C VAL A 137 16.62 -0.03 -6.57
N GLU A 138 17.70 -0.27 -7.33
CA GLU A 138 18.57 0.78 -7.85
C GLU A 138 17.81 1.73 -8.78
N HIS A 139 17.05 1.20 -9.75
CA HIS A 139 16.24 2.05 -10.61
C HIS A 139 15.16 2.82 -9.85
N LEU A 140 14.47 2.19 -8.89
CA LEU A 140 13.48 2.87 -8.05
C LEU A 140 14.10 4.01 -7.24
N ASN A 141 15.32 3.81 -6.72
CA ASN A 141 16.08 4.88 -6.07
C ASN A 141 16.36 6.02 -7.05
N CYS A 142 16.87 5.73 -8.25
CA CYS A 142 17.17 6.76 -9.24
C CYS A 142 15.92 7.56 -9.67
N ILE A 143 14.76 6.90 -9.77
CA ILE A 143 13.50 7.53 -10.20
C ILE A 143 12.90 8.39 -9.08
N THR A 144 12.89 7.89 -7.85
CA THR A 144 12.12 8.49 -6.74
C THR A 144 12.97 9.25 -5.73
N SER A 145 14.29 9.12 -5.80
CA SER A 145 15.26 9.59 -4.78
C SER A 145 15.07 8.97 -3.38
N ILE A 146 14.22 7.94 -3.24
CA ILE A 146 14.06 7.21 -1.99
C ILE A 146 15.28 6.31 -1.80
N THR A 147 15.88 6.34 -0.61
CA THR A 147 17.12 5.57 -0.34
C THR A 147 16.91 4.08 -0.55
N PRO A 148 17.91 3.32 -1.02
CA PRO A 148 17.75 1.89 -1.22
C PRO A 148 17.39 1.22 0.10
N GLN A 149 18.02 1.65 1.20
CA GLN A 149 17.73 1.16 2.55
C GLN A 149 16.25 1.29 2.92
N SER A 150 15.62 2.45 2.70
CA SER A 150 14.18 2.61 2.99
C SER A 150 13.30 1.72 2.13
N ILE A 151 13.66 1.50 0.86
CA ILE A 151 12.95 0.58 -0.05
C ILE A 151 13.07 -0.87 0.45
N LEU A 152 14.28 -1.26 0.88
CA LEU A 152 14.58 -2.58 1.42
C LEU A 152 13.82 -2.85 2.72
N GLU A 153 13.82 -1.90 3.65
CA GLU A 153 13.13 -2.00 4.93
C GLU A 153 11.62 -2.14 4.75
N PHE A 154 11.03 -1.35 3.83
CA PHE A 154 9.61 -1.46 3.52
C PHE A 154 9.28 -2.81 2.90
N SER A 155 10.04 -3.22 1.88
CA SER A 155 9.88 -4.52 1.23
C SER A 155 9.98 -5.68 2.24
N TYR A 156 10.98 -5.62 3.13
CA TYR A 156 11.15 -6.56 4.22
C TYR A 156 9.94 -6.60 5.16
N ALA A 157 9.42 -5.44 5.58
CA ALA A 157 8.25 -5.38 6.47
C ALA A 157 7.02 -6.05 5.83
N VAL A 158 6.81 -5.88 4.53
CA VAL A 158 5.73 -6.53 3.77
C VAL A 158 5.96 -8.04 3.69
N VAL A 159 7.12 -8.47 3.17
CA VAL A 159 7.44 -9.89 2.96
C VAL A 159 7.44 -10.67 4.27
N ARG A 160 8.01 -10.11 5.34
CA ARG A 160 7.99 -10.70 6.69
C ARG A 160 6.57 -10.95 7.17
N ARG A 161 5.64 -10.04 6.89
CA ARG A 161 4.24 -10.19 7.29
C ARG A 161 3.52 -11.30 6.51
N ILE A 162 3.90 -11.51 5.25
CA ILE A 162 3.37 -12.56 4.36
C ILE A 162 3.88 -13.95 4.78
N VAL A 163 5.19 -14.10 4.97
CA VAL A 163 5.81 -15.37 5.36
C VAL A 163 5.39 -15.77 6.79
N GLY A 164 4.97 -14.78 7.59
CA GLY A 164 4.67 -14.96 9.01
C GLY A 164 5.95 -14.99 9.83
N SER A 165 5.82 -14.78 11.14
CA SER A 165 6.91 -14.98 12.10
C SER A 165 7.09 -16.48 12.38
N THR A 166 7.42 -17.27 11.36
CA THR A 166 8.03 -18.58 11.58
C THR A 166 9.51 -18.34 11.84
N THR A 167 9.82 -17.99 13.08
CA THR A 167 11.14 -18.29 13.64
C THR A 167 11.35 -19.80 13.55
N PRO A 168 12.49 -20.28 13.00
CA PRO A 168 13.02 -21.58 13.41
C PRO A 168 13.29 -21.59 14.93
#